data_AF-A0A2I0MY19-F1
#
_entry.id   AF-A0A2I0MY19-F1
#
_cell.length_a   1.000
_cell.length_b   1.000
_cell.length_c   1.000
_cell.angle_alpha   90.00
_cell.angle_beta   90.00
_cell.angle_gamma   90.00
#
_symmetry.space_group_name_H-M   'P 1'
#
loop_
_entity.id
_entity.type
_entity.pdbx_description
1 polymer ?
#
loop_
_entity_poly.entity_id
_entity_poly.type
_entity_poly.pdbx_seq_one_letter_code
_entity_poly.pdbx_strand_id
1 'polypeptide(L)'
;MEDRVETSLLMDYYGGLLTDKQQSVMALYFYEDFSLKEIADLNGTSRQATHDLIRRTIHQLTRYEETLGLKAQSESQEQAKKHLLDELERRGQLDWTLLQYLDAL
;
A
#
# COMPACT_ATOMS: atom_id res chain seq x y z
N MET A 1 -7.08 -2.94 -15.91
CA MET A 1 -7.32 -3.13 -14.46
C MET A 1 -6.20 -2.35 -13.80
N GLU A 2 -6.48 -1.29 -13.05
CA GLU A 2 -5.44 -0.68 -12.20
C GLU A 2 -4.86 -1.79 -11.32
N ASP A 3 -3.55 -1.76 -11.10
CA ASP A 3 -2.84 -2.84 -10.41
C ASP A 3 -3.36 -2.93 -8.96
N ARG A 4 -4.01 -4.07 -8.66
CA ARG A 4 -4.64 -4.32 -7.36
C ARG A 4 -3.59 -4.35 -6.26
N VAL A 5 -2.40 -4.87 -6.54
CA VAL A 5 -1.29 -4.94 -5.60
C VAL A 5 -0.76 -3.54 -5.31
N GLU A 6 -0.50 -2.75 -6.35
CA GLU A 6 -0.02 -1.37 -6.20
C GLU A 6 -1.02 -0.51 -5.40
N THR A 7 -2.31 -0.66 -5.69
CA THR A 7 -3.34 0.09 -4.97
C THR A 7 -3.41 -0.29 -3.50
N SER A 8 -3.34 -1.59 -3.18
CA SER A 8 -3.31 -2.05 -1.78
C SER A 8 -2.09 -1.51 -1.04
N LEU A 9 -0.94 -1.44 -1.70
CA LEU A 9 0.27 -0.86 -1.10
C LEU A 9 0.11 0.65 -0.86
N LEU A 10 -0.45 1.39 -1.83
CA LEU A 10 -0.76 2.81 -1.63
C LEU A 10 -1.80 3.05 -0.52
N MET A 11 -2.73 2.13 -0.33
CA MET A 11 -3.66 2.15 0.81
C MET A 11 -2.92 1.99 2.15
N ASP A 12 -1.87 1.17 2.22
CA ASP A 12 -1.07 1.02 3.44
C ASP A 12 -0.31 2.32 3.78
N TYR A 13 0.20 3.03 2.77
CA TYR A 13 0.90 4.32 2.97
C TYR A 13 -0.06 5.50 3.22
N TYR A 14 -1.18 5.56 2.52
CA TYR A 14 -2.01 6.76 2.43
C TYR A 14 -3.47 6.58 2.83
N GLY A 15 -3.89 5.37 3.21
CA GLY A 15 -5.26 5.06 3.59
C GLY A 15 -5.79 5.93 4.75
N GLY A 16 -4.91 6.35 5.66
CA GLY A 16 -5.24 7.28 6.75
C GLY A 16 -5.56 8.71 6.32
N LEU A 17 -5.30 9.08 5.05
CA LEU A 17 -5.65 10.38 4.46
C LEU A 17 -6.99 10.35 3.71
N LEU A 18 -7.61 9.19 3.62
CA LEU A 18 -8.91 9.02 3.01
C LEU A 18 -10.03 9.35 3.99
N THR A 19 -11.20 9.69 3.47
CA THR A 19 -12.41 9.75 4.30
C THR A 19 -12.83 8.34 4.76
N ASP A 20 -13.52 8.24 5.89
CA ASP A 20 -14.03 6.95 6.42
C ASP A 20 -14.83 6.17 5.36
N LYS A 21 -15.61 6.89 4.53
CA LYS A 21 -16.39 6.27 3.45
C LYS A 21 -15.52 5.68 2.35
N GLN A 22 -14.45 6.38 1.96
CA GLN A 22 -13.50 5.86 0.98
C GLN A 22 -12.75 4.67 1.55
N GLN A 23 -12.23 4.78 2.77
CA GLN A 23 -11.47 3.71 3.40
C GLN A 23 -12.29 2.43 3.55
N SER A 24 -13.53 2.52 4.06
CA SER A 24 -14.44 1.38 4.21
C SER A 24 -14.78 0.71 2.87
N VAL A 25 -15.10 1.50 1.83
CA VAL A 25 -15.40 0.95 0.50
C VAL A 25 -14.17 0.29 -0.13
N MET A 26 -13.00 0.92 -0.01
CA MET A 26 -11.74 0.35 -0.52
C MET A 26 -11.38 -0.93 0.23
N ALA A 27 -11.54 -0.97 1.55
CA ALA A 27 -11.23 -2.16 2.35
C ALA A 27 -12.11 -3.37 1.96
N LEU A 28 -13.43 -3.15 1.81
CA LEU A 28 -14.33 -4.20 1.32
C LEU A 28 -13.91 -4.72 -0.06
N TYR A 29 -13.48 -3.83 -0.96
CA TYR A 29 -13.11 -4.21 -2.32
C TYR A 29 -11.74 -4.87 -2.44
N PHE A 30 -10.72 -4.39 -1.72
CA PHE A 30 -9.32 -4.81 -1.87
C PHE A 30 -8.88 -5.87 -0.86
N TYR A 31 -9.47 -5.90 0.34
CA TYR A 31 -9.05 -6.80 1.42
C TYR A 31 -10.08 -7.88 1.74
N GLU A 32 -11.38 -7.63 1.49
CA GLU A 32 -12.44 -8.60 1.78
C GLU A 32 -13.09 -9.22 0.53
N ASP A 33 -12.56 -8.93 -0.66
CA ASP A 33 -13.01 -9.49 -1.95
C ASP A 33 -14.50 -9.30 -2.27
N PHE A 34 -15.16 -8.28 -1.68
CA PHE A 34 -16.54 -7.96 -2.04
C PHE A 34 -16.63 -7.46 -3.48
N SER A 35 -17.67 -7.90 -4.18
CA SER A 35 -18.00 -7.38 -5.50
C SER A 35 -18.57 -5.96 -5.42
N LEU A 36 -18.47 -5.21 -6.51
CA LEU A 36 -19.09 -3.87 -6.62
C LEU A 36 -20.59 -3.86 -6.35
N LYS A 37 -21.28 -4.99 -6.59
CA LYS A 37 -22.70 -5.12 -6.31
C LYS A 37 -22.95 -5.26 -4.81
N GLU A 38 -22.22 -6.16 -4.14
CA GLU A 38 -22.37 -6.37 -2.70
C GLU A 38 -22.03 -5.10 -1.91
N ILE A 39 -20.98 -4.39 -2.31
CA ILE A 39 -20.63 -3.09 -1.71
C ILE A 39 -21.74 -2.06 -1.96
N ALA A 40 -22.28 -2.00 -3.18
CA ALA A 40 -23.36 -1.08 -3.50
C ALA A 40 -24.61 -1.33 -2.65
N ASP A 41 -25.00 -2.61 -2.52
CA ASP A 41 -26.14 -3.05 -1.72
C ASP A 41 -25.94 -2.73 -0.22
N LEU A 42 -24.76 -3.02 0.35
CA LEU A 42 -24.41 -2.68 1.74
C LEU A 42 -24.47 -1.19 2.03
N ASN A 43 -24.13 -0.36 1.04
CA ASN A 43 -24.00 1.08 1.20
C ASN A 43 -25.24 1.86 0.75
N GLY A 44 -26.29 1.18 0.25
CA GLY A 44 -27.47 1.82 -0.30
C GLY A 44 -27.17 2.70 -1.53
N THR A 45 -26.18 2.32 -2.34
CA THR A 45 -25.73 3.06 -3.52
C THR A 45 -25.92 2.24 -4.80
N SER A 46 -25.68 2.85 -5.96
CA SER A 46 -25.63 2.09 -7.22
C SER A 46 -24.26 1.44 -7.42
N ARG A 47 -24.22 0.34 -8.18
CA ARG A 47 -22.97 -0.28 -8.62
C ARG A 47 -22.04 0.73 -9.33
N GLN A 48 -22.61 1.64 -10.11
CA GLN A 48 -21.86 2.69 -10.80
C GLN A 48 -21.25 3.69 -9.82
N ALA A 49 -22.02 4.14 -8.82
CA ALA A 49 -21.50 5.05 -7.79
C ALA A 49 -20.36 4.41 -6.98
N THR A 50 -20.47 3.12 -6.66
CA THR A 50 -19.40 2.36 -5.98
C THR A 50 -18.14 2.26 -6.86
N HIS A 51 -18.31 1.90 -8.14
CA HIS A 51 -17.20 1.85 -9.10
C HIS A 51 -16.48 3.21 -9.21
N ASP A 52 -17.24 4.29 -9.34
CA ASP A 52 -16.69 5.63 -9.50
C ASP A 52 -16.03 6.16 -8.22
N LEU A 53 -16.51 5.73 -7.04
CA LEU A 53 -15.84 6.02 -5.78
C LEU A 53 -14.48 5.32 -5.69
N ILE A 54 -14.42 4.03 -6.02
CA ILE A 54 -13.16 3.26 -6.03
C ILE A 54 -12.16 3.92 -6.98
N ARG A 55 -12.54 4.16 -8.24
CA ARG A 55 -11.66 4.75 -9.24
C ARG A 55 -11.12 6.13 -8.83
N ARG A 56 -11.97 7.01 -8.29
CA ARG A 56 -11.52 8.33 -7.82
C ARG A 56 -10.59 8.23 -6.62
N THR A 57 -10.81 7.24 -5.75
CA THR A 57 -9.96 7.00 -4.59
C THR A 57 -8.59 6.48 -5.01
N ILE A 58 -8.51 5.59 -6.00
CA ILE A 58 -7.23 5.15 -6.60
C ILE A 58 -6.46 6.35 -7.15
N HIS A 59 -7.12 7.20 -7.94
CA HIS A 59 -6.49 8.41 -8.46
C HIS A 59 -5.99 9.35 -7.35
N GLN A 60 -6.74 9.48 -6.25
CA GLN A 60 -6.34 10.27 -5.09
C GLN A 60 -5.09 9.70 -4.40
N LEU A 61 -5.04 8.38 -4.19
CA LEU A 61 -3.88 7.68 -3.63
C LEU A 61 -2.63 7.85 -4.52
N THR A 62 -2.77 7.71 -5.84
CA THR A 62 -1.67 7.96 -6.78
C THR A 62 -1.16 9.39 -6.68
N ARG A 63 -2.05 10.37 -6.58
CA ARG A 63 -1.65 11.78 -6.41
C ARG A 63 -0.96 12.03 -5.07
N TYR A 64 -1.32 11.31 -4.02
CA TYR A 64 -0.59 11.37 -2.76
C TYR A 64 0.83 10.85 -2.94
N GLU A 65 1.03 9.74 -3.66
CA GLU A 65 2.38 9.25 -3.98
C GLU A 65 3.18 10.24 -4.82
N GLU A 66 2.59 10.81 -5.87
CA GLU A 66 3.25 11.83 -6.70
C GLU A 66 3.70 13.06 -5.89
N THR A 67 2.97 13.38 -4.81
CA THR A 67 3.23 14.57 -4.00
C THR A 67 4.16 14.27 -2.82
N LEU A 68 3.99 13.12 -2.17
CA LEU A 68 4.62 12.77 -0.89
C LEU A 68 5.76 11.76 -1.04
N GLY A 69 5.67 10.86 -2.02
CA GLY A 69 6.73 9.92 -2.38
C GLY A 69 7.12 8.92 -1.28
N LEU A 70 6.23 8.61 -0.33
CA LEU A 70 6.55 7.76 0.82
C LEU A 70 6.89 6.33 0.40
N LYS A 71 6.16 5.78 -0.59
CA LYS A 71 6.44 4.44 -1.09
C LYS A 71 7.80 4.41 -1.80
N ALA A 72 8.04 5.33 -2.73
CA ALA A 72 9.32 5.42 -3.43
C ALA A 72 10.50 5.63 -2.47
N GLN A 73 10.31 6.45 -1.43
CA GLN A 73 11.33 6.66 -0.40
C GLN A 73 11.61 5.38 0.38
N SER A 74 10.58 4.67 0.82
CA SER A 74 10.70 3.39 1.53
C SER A 74 11.40 2.33 0.68
N GLU A 75 11.05 2.20 -0.61
CA GLU A 75 11.71 1.30 -1.55
C GLU A 75 13.20 1.63 -1.73
N SER A 76 13.54 2.93 -1.79
CA SER A 76 14.93 3.37 -1.88
C SER A 76 15.72 3.04 -0.61
N GLN A 77 15.11 3.21 0.57
CA GLN A 77 15.72 2.86 1.85
C GLN A 77 15.97 1.35 1.96
N GLU A 78 15.00 0.53 1.54
CA GLU A 78 15.13 -0.93 1.56
C GLU A 78 16.23 -1.41 0.60
N GLN A 79 16.32 -0.81 -0.59
CA GLN A 79 17.41 -1.11 -1.53
C GLN A 79 18.78 -0.72 -0.96
N ALA A 80 18.90 0.43 -0.31
CA ALA A 80 20.13 0.85 0.35
C ALA A 80 20.52 -0.10 1.49
N LYS A 81 19.55 -0.50 2.32
CA LYS A 81 19.74 -1.48 3.40
C LYS A 81 20.27 -2.80 2.83
N LYS A 82 19.61 -3.35 1.81
CA LYS A 82 20.05 -4.59 1.15
C LYS A 82 21.47 -4.48 0.61
N HIS A 83 21.80 -3.39 -0.09
CA HIS A 83 23.15 -3.18 -0.62
C HIS A 83 24.21 -3.16 0.49
N LEU A 84 23.93 -2.52 1.62
CA LEU A 84 24.83 -2.49 2.78
C LEU A 84 25.04 -3.89 3.36
N LEU A 85 23.98 -4.69 3.47
CA LEU A 85 24.07 -6.07 3.96
C LEU A 85 24.91 -6.95 3.04
N ASP A 86 24.68 -6.87 1.73
CA ASP A 86 25.46 -7.59 0.72
C ASP A 86 26.95 -7.19 0.76
N GLU A 87 27.26 -5.95 1.11
CA GLU A 87 28.64 -5.48 1.28
C GLU A 87 29.29 -6.00 2.58
N LEU A 88 28.56 -5.97 3.70
CA LEU A 88 29.04 -6.50 4.98
C LEU A 88 29.29 -8.01 4.90
N GLU A 89 28.40 -8.76 4.25
CA GLU A 89 28.56 -10.19 4.02
C GLU A 89 29.82 -10.49 3.21
N ARG A 90 30.02 -9.78 2.09
CA ARG A 90 31.24 -9.93 1.25
C ARG A 90 32.54 -9.63 1.99
N ARG A 91 32.50 -8.73 2.98
CA ARG A 91 33.65 -8.39 3.83
C ARG A 91 33.83 -9.37 5.00
N GLY A 92 32.93 -10.33 5.20
CA GLY A 92 32.94 -11.24 6.34
C GLY A 92 32.63 -10.54 7.67
N GLN A 93 31.94 -9.39 7.62
CA GLN A 93 31.63 -8.54 8.77
C GLN A 93 30.16 -8.65 9.21
N LEU A 94 29.36 -9.47 8.53
CA LEU A 94 27.99 -9.76 8.91
C LEU A 94 28.00 -10.87 9.95
N ASP A 95 27.61 -10.56 11.18
CA ASP A 95 27.47 -11.53 12.27
C ASP A 95 26.00 -11.79 12.63
N TRP A 96 25.79 -12.84 13.42
CA TRP A 96 24.46 -13.30 13.82
C TRP A 96 23.73 -12.30 14.73
N THR A 97 24.47 -11.48 15.50
CA THR A 97 23.89 -10.44 16.36
C THR A 97 23.32 -9.31 15.51
N LEU A 98 24.01 -8.93 14.43
CA LEU A 98 23.53 -7.94 13.48
C LEU A 98 22.27 -8.44 12.75
N LEU A 99 22.24 -9.71 12.33
CA LEU A 99 21.07 -10.31 11.69
C LEU A 99 19.83 -10.27 12.60
N GLN A 100 19.98 -10.65 13.87
CA GLN A 100 18.88 -10.60 14.84
C GLN A 100 18.32 -9.19 15.07
N TYR A 101 19.20 -8.17 15.06
CA TYR A 101 18.77 -6.79 15.27
C TYR A 101 17.96 -6.25 14.07
N LEU A 102 18.22 -6.78 12.87
CA LEU A 102 17.57 -6.36 11.63
C LEU A 102 16.23 -7.05 11.37
N ASP A 103 16.05 -8.29 11.87
CA ASP A 103 14.78 -9.02 11.81
C ASP A 103 13.74 -8.49 12.83
N ALA A 104 14.18 -7.72 13.82
CA ALA A 104 13.35 -7.14 14.86
C ALA A 104 12.81 -5.73 14.55
N LEU A 105 13.22 -5.15 13.41
CA LEU A 105 12.81 -3.86 12.87
C LEU A 105 11.83 -4.06 11.70
#